data_AF-A0A150GPY5-F1
#
_entry.id   AF-A0A150GPY5-F1
#
_cell.length_a   1.000
_cell.length_b   1.000
_cell.length_c   1.000
_cell.angle_alpha   90.00
_cell.angle_beta   90.00
_cell.angle_gamma   90.00
#
_symmetry.space_group_name_H-M   'P 1'
#
loop_
_entity.id
_entity.type
_entity.pdbx_description
1 polymer ?
#
loop_
_entity_poly.entity_id
_entity_poly.type
_entity_poly.pdbx_seq_one_letter_code
_entity_poly.pdbx_strand_id
1 'polypeptide(L)'
;MARRRWFVMKQGKIFWFKSDVVTPDSVPRGVIDVNKCLSIKGAEDTINKANAFEISTQSESMFFIADSDKEKEDWINAIGRAIVKHSRSLLDHDRPDYTNS
;
A
#
# COMPACT_ATOMS: atom_id res chain seq x y z
N MET A 1 -5.40 20.06 4.92
CA MET A 1 -5.82 19.96 3.51
C MET A 1 -5.17 18.74 2.88
N ALA A 2 -5.93 17.93 2.13
CA ALA A 2 -5.36 16.81 1.39
C ALA A 2 -4.45 17.31 0.26
N ARG A 3 -3.34 16.60 0.00
CA ARG A 3 -2.36 16.98 -1.02
C ARG A 3 -2.44 16.00 -2.18
N ARG A 4 -2.92 16.46 -3.34
CA ARG A 4 -3.03 15.62 -4.55
C ARG A 4 -1.66 15.17 -5.03
N ARG A 5 -1.50 13.88 -5.27
CA ARG A 5 -0.26 13.24 -5.72
C ARG A 5 -0.60 12.11 -6.69
N TRP A 6 0.34 11.82 -7.58
CA TRP A 6 0.21 10.68 -8.48
C TRP A 6 0.86 9.45 -7.83
N PHE A 7 0.08 8.41 -7.55
CA PHE A 7 0.56 7.21 -6.88
C PHE A 7 0.71 6.06 -7.87
N VAL A 8 1.81 5.32 -7.74
CA VAL A 8 2.10 4.14 -8.57
C VAL A 8 2.51 3.00 -7.65
N MET A 9 1.85 1.84 -7.79
CA MET A 9 2.27 0.61 -7.13
C MET A 9 3.05 -0.27 -8.10
N LYS A 10 4.27 -0.67 -7.72
CA LYS A 10 5.10 -1.59 -8.50
C LYS A 10 5.98 -2.42 -7.57
N GLN A 11 6.03 -3.73 -7.79
CA GLN A 11 6.92 -4.66 -7.06
C GLN A 11 6.81 -4.53 -5.53
N GLY A 12 5.58 -4.46 -4.99
CA GLY A 12 5.35 -4.37 -3.55
C GLY A 12 5.71 -3.02 -2.92
N LYS A 13 5.94 -1.99 -3.72
CA LYS A 13 6.19 -0.62 -3.26
C LYS A 13 5.20 0.34 -3.87
N ILE A 14 4.78 1.34 -3.10
CA ILE A 14 4.00 2.47 -3.58
C ILE A 14 4.92 3.68 -3.63
N PHE A 15 4.97 4.34 -4.78
CA PHE A 15 5.71 5.57 -5.01
C PHE A 15 4.71 6.68 -5.28
N TRP A 16 5.07 7.92 -4.95
CA TRP A 16 4.25 9.05 -5.35
C TRP A 16 5.06 10.20 -5.93
N PHE A 17 4.46 10.90 -6.89
CA PHE A 17 5.09 11.96 -7.66
C PHE A 17 4.31 13.26 -7.57
N LYS A 18 4.93 14.37 -7.96
CA LYS A 18 4.29 15.69 -7.94
C LYS A 18 3.15 15.79 -8.97
N SER A 19 3.30 15.11 -10.11
CA SER A 19 2.36 15.08 -11.24
C SER A 19 2.22 13.66 -11.78
N ASP A 20 1.22 13.47 -12.61
CA ASP A 20 0.88 12.27 -13.39
C ASP A 20 1.86 11.98 -14.53
N VAL A 21 2.57 13.00 -15.03
CA VAL A 21 3.67 12.81 -15.98
C VAL A 21 4.86 12.15 -15.27
N VAL A 22 4.97 10.81 -15.40
CA VAL A 22 6.06 10.00 -14.85
C VAL A 22 6.93 9.45 -15.97
N THR A 23 8.21 9.84 -15.97
CA THR A 23 9.28 9.39 -16.86
C THR A 23 10.31 8.56 -16.09
N PRO A 24 11.25 7.86 -16.75
CA PRO A 24 12.36 7.18 -16.07
C PRO A 24 13.19 8.11 -15.16
N ASP A 25 13.31 9.40 -15.51
CA ASP A 25 14.05 10.39 -14.73
C ASP A 25 13.22 11.04 -13.60
N SER A 26 11.95 10.65 -13.46
CA SER A 26 11.07 11.21 -12.45
C SER A 26 11.47 10.75 -11.04
N VAL A 27 11.73 11.72 -10.16
CA VAL A 27 12.12 11.44 -8.78
C VAL A 27 10.87 11.25 -7.91
N PRO A 28 10.68 10.08 -7.27
CA PRO A 28 9.59 9.87 -6.34
C PRO A 28 9.76 10.79 -5.13
N ARG A 29 8.63 11.34 -4.66
CA ARG A 29 8.57 12.18 -3.44
C ARG A 29 8.57 11.37 -2.16
N GLY A 30 8.38 10.06 -2.28
CA GLY A 30 8.60 9.10 -1.22
C GLY A 30 8.14 7.72 -1.65
N VAL A 31 8.28 6.77 -0.73
CA VAL A 31 8.00 5.37 -0.95
C VAL A 31 7.35 4.76 0.29
N ILE A 32 6.35 3.90 0.08
CA ILE A 32 5.81 3.00 1.10
C ILE A 32 6.15 1.58 0.68
N ASP A 33 6.80 0.83 1.56
CA ASP A 33 7.06 -0.59 1.36
C ASP A 33 5.84 -1.38 1.82
N VAL A 34 5.03 -1.86 0.86
CA VAL A 34 3.75 -2.54 1.14
C VAL A 34 3.96 -3.83 1.90
N ASN A 35 5.13 -4.46 1.72
CA ASN A 35 5.49 -5.67 2.46
C ASN A 35 5.60 -5.43 3.97
N LYS A 36 5.81 -4.18 4.39
CA LYS A 36 5.88 -3.78 5.81
C LYS A 36 4.56 -3.21 6.35
N CYS A 37 3.53 -3.13 5.52
CA CYS A 37 2.22 -2.68 5.95
C CYS A 37 1.51 -3.80 6.72
N LEU A 38 0.79 -3.41 7.77
CA LEU A 38 0.01 -4.32 8.61
C LEU A 38 -1.39 -4.53 8.05
N SER A 39 -2.02 -3.46 7.56
CA SER A 39 -3.39 -3.50 7.07
C SER A 39 -3.70 -2.37 6.08
N ILE A 40 -4.81 -2.57 5.36
CA ILE A 40 -5.46 -1.54 4.56
C ILE A 40 -6.98 -1.69 4.71
N LYS A 41 -7.71 -0.57 4.86
CA LYS A 41 -9.17 -0.57 5.06
C LYS A 41 -9.81 0.74 4.59
N GLY A 42 -11.11 0.73 4.36
CA GLY A 42 -11.91 1.96 4.20
C GLY A 42 -11.79 2.86 5.42
N ALA A 43 -11.82 4.17 5.21
CA ALA A 43 -11.62 5.19 6.24
C ALA A 43 -12.61 6.35 6.13
N GLU A 44 -13.70 6.16 5.39
CA GLU A 44 -14.68 7.21 5.08
C GLU A 44 -15.27 7.81 6.36
N ASP A 45 -15.69 6.96 7.29
CA ASP A 45 -16.24 7.37 8.58
C ASP A 45 -15.16 7.91 9.52
N THR A 46 -13.91 7.44 9.37
CA THR A 46 -12.79 7.83 10.24
C THR A 46 -12.35 9.27 9.98
N ILE A 47 -12.29 9.68 8.71
CA ILE A 47 -11.84 11.02 8.34
C ILE A 47 -12.95 11.91 7.76
N ASN A 48 -14.18 11.40 7.72
CA ASN A 48 -15.36 12.04 7.13
C ASN A 48 -15.12 12.53 5.69
N LYS A 49 -14.60 11.62 4.85
CA LYS A 49 -14.32 11.87 3.42
C LYS A 49 -14.71 10.66 2.59
N ALA A 50 -15.51 10.86 1.55
CA ALA A 50 -15.81 9.81 0.58
C ALA A 50 -14.54 9.29 -0.09
N ASN A 51 -14.57 8.03 -0.53
CA ASN A 51 -13.48 7.35 -1.23
C ASN A 51 -12.17 7.28 -0.43
N ALA A 52 -12.25 7.37 0.90
CA ALA A 52 -11.10 7.37 1.78
C ALA A 52 -10.68 5.96 2.19
N PHE A 53 -9.38 5.74 2.32
CA PHE A 53 -8.82 4.50 2.86
C PHE A 53 -7.58 4.79 3.70
N GLU A 54 -7.29 3.88 4.63
CA GLU A 54 -6.15 3.93 5.54
C GLU A 54 -5.18 2.80 5.21
N ILE A 55 -3.88 3.10 5.15
CA ILE A 55 -2.80 2.11 5.19
C ILE A 55 -2.11 2.24 6.54
N SER A 56 -2.08 1.15 7.30
CA SER A 56 -1.39 1.10 8.59
C SER A 56 -0.07 0.35 8.45
N THR A 57 0.99 0.92 9.02
CA THR A 57 2.31 0.32 9.19
C THR A 57 2.57 0.09 10.69
N GLN A 58 3.73 -0.46 11.07
CA GLN A 58 4.10 -0.59 12.48
C GLN A 58 4.29 0.76 13.19
N SER A 59 4.68 1.80 12.44
CA SER A 59 5.02 3.11 13.02
C SER A 59 3.93 4.16 12.84
N GLU A 60 3.11 4.06 11.80
CA GLU A 60 2.15 5.10 11.45
C GLU A 60 0.96 4.58 10.63
N SER A 61 -0.13 5.34 10.70
CA SER A 61 -1.30 5.22 9.83
C SER A 61 -1.36 6.39 8.85
N MET A 62 -1.51 6.08 7.57
CA MET A 62 -1.61 7.05 6.50
C MET A 62 -3.01 7.00 5.88
N PHE A 63 -3.59 8.16 5.61
CA PHE A 63 -4.92 8.28 5.01
C PHE A 63 -4.85 8.84 3.60
N PHE A 64 -5.62 8.22 2.70
CA PHE A 64 -5.68 8.55 1.29
C PHE A 64 -7.13 8.78 0.88
N ILE A 65 -7.33 9.58 -0.18
CA ILE A 65 -8.64 9.82 -0.79
C ILE A 65 -8.45 9.55 -2.28
N ALA A 66 -9.16 8.55 -2.81
CA ALA A 66 -9.14 8.22 -4.22
C ALA A 66 -10.10 9.10 -5.03
N ASP A 67 -9.93 9.14 -6.35
CA ASP A 67 -10.79 9.94 -7.23
C ASP A 67 -12.20 9.34 -7.39
N SER A 68 -12.33 8.03 -7.16
CA SER A 68 -13.61 7.31 -7.20
C SER A 68 -13.66 6.16 -6.19
N ASP A 69 -14.86 5.69 -5.90
CA ASP A 69 -15.07 4.50 -5.06
C ASP A 69 -14.41 3.26 -5.68
N LYS A 70 -14.51 3.11 -7.00
CA LYS A 70 -13.85 2.04 -7.74
C LYS A 70 -12.32 2.07 -7.54
N GLU A 71 -11.70 3.24 -7.67
CA GLU A 71 -10.25 3.36 -7.46
C GLU A 71 -9.86 3.05 -6.01
N LYS A 72 -10.65 3.49 -5.03
CA LYS A 72 -10.46 3.14 -3.62
C LYS A 72 -10.46 1.61 -3.46
N GLU A 73 -11.47 0.94 -4.00
CA GLU A 73 -11.58 -0.53 -3.94
C GLU A 73 -10.43 -1.24 -4.68
N ASP A 74 -10.00 -0.72 -5.84
CA ASP A 74 -8.85 -1.27 -6.58
C ASP A 74 -7.57 -1.17 -5.73
N TRP A 75 -7.35 -0.05 -5.03
CA TRP A 75 -6.21 0.15 -4.13
C TRP A 75 -6.26 -0.77 -2.91
N ILE A 76 -7.42 -0.86 -2.24
CA ILE A 76 -7.64 -1.78 -1.09
C ILE A 76 -7.30 -3.21 -1.50
N ASN A 77 -7.84 -3.65 -2.63
CA ASN A 77 -7.65 -5.00 -3.14
C ASN A 77 -6.20 -5.30 -3.56
N ALA A 78 -5.55 -4.38 -4.28
CA ALA A 78 -4.18 -4.58 -4.75
C ALA A 78 -3.17 -4.64 -3.59
N ILE A 79 -3.28 -3.72 -2.64
CA ILE A 79 -2.39 -3.64 -1.48
C ILE A 79 -2.68 -4.79 -0.52
N GLY A 80 -3.95 -5.09 -0.23
CA GLY A 80 -4.34 -6.21 0.63
C GLY A 80 -3.78 -7.54 0.13
N ARG A 81 -3.86 -7.81 -1.18
CA ARG A 81 -3.24 -9.01 -1.78
C ARG A 81 -1.73 -9.03 -1.62
N ALA A 82 -1.06 -7.88 -1.76
CA ALA A 82 0.39 -7.80 -1.62
C ALA A 82 0.85 -8.08 -0.18
N ILE A 83 0.15 -7.53 0.82
CA ILE A 83 0.41 -7.80 2.24
C ILE A 83 0.27 -9.31 2.53
N VAL A 84 -0.85 -9.92 2.13
CA VAL A 84 -1.09 -11.36 2.36
C VAL A 84 -0.03 -12.22 1.67
N LYS A 85 0.32 -11.90 0.42
CA LYS A 85 1.35 -12.65 -0.33
C LYS A 85 2.71 -12.57 0.37
N HIS A 86 3.08 -11.40 0.87
CA HIS A 86 4.33 -11.23 1.60
C HIS A 86 4.36 -12.03 2.90
N SER A 87 3.30 -11.92 3.73
CA SER A 87 3.23 -12.67 4.99
C SER A 87 3.32 -14.18 4.79
N ARG A 88 2.69 -14.74 3.74
CA ARG A 88 2.81 -16.17 3.42
C ARG A 88 4.24 -16.56 3.03
N SER A 89 4.94 -15.72 2.29
CA SER A 89 6.33 -15.97 1.90
C SER A 89 7.24 -16.07 3.13
N LEU A 90 7.04 -15.21 4.14
CA LEU A 90 7.80 -15.26 5.39
C LEU A 90 7.58 -16.58 6.15
N LEU A 91 6.33 -17.03 6.24
CA LEU A 91 5.99 -18.30 6.90
C LEU A 91 6.58 -19.53 6.21
N ASP A 92 6.77 -19.48 4.89
CA ASP A 92 7.37 -20.58 4.15
C ASP A 92 8.90 -20.63 4.35
N HIS A 93 9.54 -19.48 4.54
CA HIS A 93 10.98 -19.39 4.83
C HIS A 93 11.35 -19.82 6.26
N ASP A 94 10.43 -19.69 7.23
CA ASP A 94 10.67 -20.07 8.62
C ASP A 94 10.38 -21.55 8.94
N ARG A 95 10.10 -22.39 7.93
CA ARG A 95 10.01 -23.85 8.14
C ARG A 95 11.39 -24.41 8.44
N PRO A 96 11.65 -24.95 9.65
CA PRO A 96 12.91 -25.63 9.91
C PRO A 96 12.92 -26.91 9.06
N ASP A 97 14.00 -27.11 8.30
CA ASP A 97 14.25 -28.34 7.56
C ASP A 97 14.47 -29.49 8.56
N TYR A 98 13.37 -30.10 9.00
CA TYR A 98 13.39 -31.38 9.69
C TYR A 98 13.48 -32.51 8.67
N THR A 99 14.62 -32.63 8.00
CA THR A 99 14.96 -33.81 7.18
C THR A 99 16.27 -34.43 7.66
N ASN A 100 16.10 -35.22 8.72
CA ASN A 100 16.70 -36.51 9.05
C ASN A 100 18.24 -36.68 9.16
N SER A 101 18.65 -37.04 10.39
CA SER A 101 19.36 -38.27 10.82
C SER A 101 20.20 -39.04 9.81
#